data_AF-A0A4V6PK87-F1
#
_entry.id   AF-A0A4V6PK87-F1
#
_cell.length_a   1.000
_cell.length_b   1.000
_cell.length_c   1.000
_cell.angle_alpha   90.00
_cell.angle_beta   90.00
_cell.angle_gamma   90.00
#
_symmetry.space_group_name_H-M   'P 1'
#
loop_
_entity.id
_entity.type
_entity.pdbx_description
1 polymer ?
#
loop_
_entity_poly.entity_id
_entity_poly.type
_entity_poly.pdbx_seq_one_letter_code
_entity_poly.pdbx_strand_id
1 'polypeptide(L)'
;MSLFSDQPPPSPPAKPKLTPEERRARYADRLITIRLRILIGQELEDRGIATPAAIGEALGMPVAEATKLLTGRQWREGDVARLQGAAMRLGVQVSS
;
A
#
# COMPACT_ATOMS: atom_id res chain seq x y z
N MET A 1 -2.95 52.26 -23.23
CA MET A 1 -1.95 51.95 -22.20
C MET A 1 -2.58 50.95 -21.24
N SER A 2 -2.09 49.71 -21.21
CA SER A 2 -2.67 48.61 -20.43
C SER A 2 -2.29 48.71 -18.96
N LEU A 3 -3.31 48.73 -18.10
CA LEU A 3 -3.17 48.54 -16.66
C LEU A 3 -2.97 47.04 -16.43
N PHE A 4 -1.72 46.60 -16.28
CA PHE A 4 -1.42 45.24 -15.86
C PHE A 4 -1.82 45.11 -14.39
N SER A 5 -2.85 44.30 -14.14
CA SER A 5 -3.32 43.97 -12.80
C SER A 5 -2.20 43.36 -11.96
N ASP A 6 -1.86 44.04 -10.87
CA ASP A 6 -0.93 43.59 -9.84
C ASP A 6 -1.62 42.61 -8.88
N GLN A 7 -2.28 41.58 -9.43
CA GLN A 7 -2.95 40.57 -8.62
C GLN A 7 -1.95 39.43 -8.31
N PRO A 8 -1.57 39.22 -7.03
CA PRO A 8 -0.76 38.07 -6.69
C PRO A 8 -1.49 36.77 -7.08
N PRO A 9 -0.76 35.74 -7.53
CA PRO A 9 -1.38 34.47 -7.91
C PRO A 9 -2.19 33.93 -6.72
N PRO A 10 -3.39 33.35 -6.96
CA PRO A 10 -4.18 32.76 -5.90
C PRO A 10 -3.33 31.71 -5.18
N SER A 11 -3.25 31.82 -3.84
CA SER A 11 -2.55 30.85 -3.01
C SER A 11 -3.12 29.46 -3.31
N PRO A 12 -2.28 28.42 -3.48
CA PRO A 12 -2.77 27.08 -3.72
C PRO A 12 -3.71 26.67 -2.58
N PRO A 13 -4.83 25.98 -2.89
CA PRO A 13 -5.79 25.59 -1.88
C PRO A 13 -5.06 24.82 -0.77
N ALA A 14 -5.27 25.26 0.48
CA ALA A 14 -4.69 24.62 1.64
C ALA A 14 -5.05 23.13 1.59
N LYS A 15 -4.05 22.26 1.45
CA LYS A 15 -4.25 20.80 1.49
C LYS A 15 -5.11 20.48 2.71
N PRO A 16 -6.25 19.78 2.55
CA PRO A 16 -7.05 19.37 3.69
C PRO A 16 -6.17 18.62 4.69
N LYS A 17 -6.03 19.17 5.90
CA LYS A 17 -5.30 18.51 6.98
C LYS A 17 -6.17 17.34 7.45
N LEU A 18 -5.61 16.13 7.39
CA LEU A 18 -6.30 14.92 7.88
C LEU A 18 -6.85 15.13 9.29
N THR A 19 -8.11 14.75 9.49
CA THR A 19 -8.72 14.75 10.82
C THR A 19 -7.99 13.76 11.74
N PRO A 20 -8.13 13.88 13.07
CA PRO A 20 -7.56 12.89 14.00
C PRO A 20 -8.02 11.45 13.70
N GLU A 21 -9.26 11.24 13.28
CA GLU A 21 -9.82 9.93 12.95
C GLU A 21 -9.19 9.36 11.68
N GLU A 22 -9.08 10.16 10.63
CA GLU A 22 -8.42 9.74 9.38
C GLU A 22 -6.94 9.41 9.61
N ARG A 23 -6.27 10.15 10.51
CA ARG A 23 -4.90 9.83 10.92
C ARG A 23 -4.81 8.49 11.64
N ARG A 24 -5.75 8.20 12.55
CA ARG A 24 -5.81 6.90 13.26
C ARG A 24 -6.07 5.75 12.29
N ALA A 25 -7.02 5.91 11.37
CA ALA A 25 -7.32 4.91 10.34
C ALA A 25 -6.08 4.61 9.47
N ARG A 26 -5.41 5.65 8.96
CA ARG A 26 -4.17 5.48 8.18
C ARG A 26 -3.04 4.82 8.96
N TYR A 27 -2.95 5.08 10.26
CA TYR A 27 -1.95 4.43 11.11
C TYR A 27 -2.27 2.94 11.32
N ALA A 28 -3.53 2.60 11.58
CA ALA A 28 -3.99 1.21 11.70
C ALA A 28 -3.74 0.43 10.40
N ASP A 29 -4.13 1.00 9.26
CA ASP A 29 -3.89 0.40 7.94
C ASP A 29 -2.39 0.14 7.70
N ARG A 30 -1.54 1.10 8.09
CA ARG A 30 -0.09 0.97 7.96
C ARG A 30 0.44 -0.20 8.79
N LEU A 31 -0.02 -0.37 10.02
CA LEU A 31 0.38 -1.50 10.87
C LEU A 31 -0.10 -2.83 10.30
N ILE A 32 -1.35 -2.90 9.83
CA ILE A 32 -1.93 -4.12 9.23
C ILE A 32 -1.11 -4.57 8.03
N THR A 33 -0.75 -3.67 7.11
CA THR A 33 0.09 -4.03 5.96
C THR A 33 1.50 -4.46 6.35
N ILE A 34 2.15 -3.78 7.30
CA ILE A 34 3.49 -4.21 7.74
C ILE A 34 3.42 -5.66 8.22
N ARG A 35 2.42 -5.97 9.05
CA ARG A 35 2.21 -7.33 9.56
C ARG A 35 1.91 -8.33 8.45
N LEU A 36 1.02 -7.98 7.51
CA LEU A 36 0.69 -8.83 6.36
C LEU A 36 1.92 -9.13 5.50
N ARG A 37 2.76 -8.13 5.21
CA ARG A 37 3.98 -8.35 4.41
C ARG A 37 4.98 -9.27 5.09
N ILE A 38 5.14 -9.13 6.41
CA ILE A 38 6.01 -10.02 7.19
C ILE A 38 5.49 -11.45 7.10
N LEU A 39 4.20 -11.68 7.38
CA LEU A 39 3.61 -13.01 7.36
C LEU A 39 3.60 -13.65 5.97
N ILE A 40 3.29 -12.87 4.93
CA ILE A 40 3.38 -13.33 3.54
C ILE A 40 4.82 -13.67 3.17
N GLY A 41 5.78 -12.82 3.54
CA GLY A 41 7.19 -13.05 3.28
C GLY A 41 7.70 -14.33 3.95
N GLN A 42 7.35 -14.54 5.22
CA GLN A 42 7.67 -15.75 5.96
C GLN A 42 7.06 -16.99 5.31
N GLU A 43 5.78 -16.96 4.95
CA GLU A 43 5.14 -18.09 4.29
C GLU A 43 5.76 -18.42 2.91
N LEU A 44 6.16 -17.39 2.15
CA LEU A 44 6.88 -17.60 0.89
C LEU A 44 8.25 -18.24 1.13
N GLU A 45 8.98 -17.78 2.16
CA GLU A 45 10.27 -18.34 2.57
C GLU A 45 10.14 -19.79 3.03
N ASP A 46 9.17 -20.10 3.89
CA ASP A 46 8.88 -21.44 4.40
C ASP A 46 8.52 -22.43 3.27
N ARG A 47 7.90 -21.93 2.20
CA ARG A 47 7.60 -22.70 0.97
C ARG A 47 8.76 -22.75 -0.03
N GLY A 48 9.86 -22.06 0.22
CA GLY A 48 10.99 -21.96 -0.71
C GLY A 48 10.69 -21.14 -1.97
N ILE A 49 9.67 -20.26 -1.94
CA ILE A 49 9.25 -19.43 -3.07
C ILE A 49 10.03 -18.12 -3.06
N ALA A 50 11.15 -18.08 -3.80
CA ALA A 50 12.03 -16.91 -3.82
C ALA A 50 12.07 -16.16 -5.17
N THR A 51 11.65 -16.79 -6.27
CA THR A 51 11.75 -16.15 -7.59
C THR A 51 10.58 -15.19 -7.83
N PRO A 52 10.80 -14.03 -8.47
CA PRO A 52 9.71 -13.07 -8.72
C PRO A 52 8.52 -13.67 -9.50
N ALA A 53 8.80 -14.59 -10.43
CA ALA A 53 7.76 -15.31 -11.17
C ALA A 53 6.93 -16.22 -10.24
N ALA A 54 7.58 -17.05 -9.43
CA ALA A 54 6.89 -17.95 -8.51
C ALA A 54 6.11 -17.18 -7.43
N ILE A 55 6.63 -16.03 -6.98
CA ILE A 55 5.91 -15.13 -6.09
C ILE A 55 4.64 -14.59 -6.78
N GLY A 56 4.75 -14.11 -8.02
CA GLY A 56 3.59 -13.63 -8.78
C GLY A 56 2.48 -14.70 -8.90
N GLU A 57 2.87 -15.92 -9.25
CA GLU A 57 1.96 -17.07 -9.34
C GLU A 57 1.31 -17.40 -7.99
N ALA A 58 2.11 -17.50 -6.92
CA ALA A 58 1.61 -17.81 -5.58
C ALA A 58 0.62 -16.75 -5.05
N LEU A 59 0.83 -15.49 -5.43
CA LEU A 59 -0.07 -14.39 -5.05
C LEU A 59 -1.24 -14.21 -6.04
N GLY A 60 -1.22 -14.88 -7.20
CA GLY A 60 -2.24 -14.78 -8.24
C GLY A 60 -2.29 -13.40 -8.92
N MET A 61 -1.13 -12.77 -9.12
CA MET A 61 -1.04 -11.44 -9.75
C MET A 61 0.26 -11.25 -10.56
N PRO A 62 0.32 -10.26 -11.47
CA PRO A 62 1.54 -10.01 -12.25
C PRO A 62 2.76 -9.76 -11.36
N VAL A 63 3.94 -10.21 -11.80
CA VAL A 63 5.21 -10.09 -11.07
C VAL A 63 5.51 -8.66 -10.62
N ALA A 64 5.25 -7.68 -11.49
CA ALA A 64 5.45 -6.27 -11.18
C ALA A 64 4.52 -5.79 -10.06
N GLU A 65 3.26 -6.25 -10.05
CA GLU A 65 2.31 -5.94 -8.99
C GLU A 65 2.68 -6.60 -7.68
N ALA A 66 3.05 -7.89 -7.70
CA ALA A 66 3.51 -8.61 -6.52
C ALA A 66 4.75 -7.95 -5.91
N THR A 67 5.75 -7.65 -6.74
CA THR A 67 6.99 -6.99 -6.30
C THR A 67 6.68 -5.64 -5.67
N LYS A 68 5.84 -4.83 -6.31
CA LYS A 68 5.43 -3.52 -5.78
C LYS A 68 4.61 -3.66 -4.49
N LEU A 69 3.74 -4.66 -4.39
CA LEU A 69 2.90 -4.90 -3.22
C LEU A 69 3.74 -5.30 -2.00
N LEU A 70 4.84 -6.03 -2.18
CA LEU A 70 5.72 -6.48 -1.10
C LEU A 70 6.82 -5.46 -0.75
N THR A 71 7.36 -4.74 -1.73
CA THR A 71 8.54 -3.86 -1.54
C THR A 71 8.23 -2.36 -1.58
N GLY A 72 7.04 -1.98 -2.07
CA GLY A 72 6.68 -0.59 -2.31
C GLY A 72 6.65 0.25 -1.05
N ARG A 73 7.21 1.47 -1.12
CA ARG A 73 7.22 2.46 -0.04
C ARG A 73 6.02 3.42 -0.05
N GLN A 74 5.37 3.58 -1.20
CA GLN A 74 4.18 4.42 -1.37
C GLN A 74 2.94 3.55 -1.43
N TRP A 75 1.94 3.96 -0.65
CA TRP A 75 0.76 3.16 -0.33
C TRP A 75 -0.43 3.75 -1.04
N ARG A 76 -1.24 2.89 -1.64
CA ARG A 76 -2.48 3.25 -2.31
C ARG A 76 -3.64 2.69 -1.49
N GLU A 77 -4.76 3.39 -1.61
CA GLU A 77 -6.03 2.85 -1.15
C GLU A 77 -6.26 1.48 -1.79
N GLY A 78 -6.65 0.49 -0.97
CA GLY A 78 -6.82 -0.90 -1.40
C GLY A 78 -5.58 -1.79 -1.31
N ASP A 79 -4.38 -1.27 -0.99
CA ASP A 79 -3.19 -2.13 -0.78
C ASP A 79 -3.38 -3.13 0.38
N VAL A 80 -4.08 -2.72 1.45
CA VAL A 80 -4.45 -3.62 2.56
C VAL A 80 -5.31 -4.78 2.06
N ALA A 81 -6.36 -4.49 1.28
CA ALA A 81 -7.26 -5.50 0.74
C ALA A 81 -6.52 -6.47 -0.22
N ARG A 82 -5.60 -5.96 -1.04
CA ARG A 82 -4.74 -6.78 -1.91
C ARG A 82 -3.85 -7.72 -1.10
N LEU A 83 -3.25 -7.22 0.00
CA LEU A 83 -2.43 -8.03 0.89
C LEU A 83 -3.25 -9.09 1.65
N GLN A 84 -4.46 -8.75 2.10
CA GLN A 84 -5.37 -9.73 2.70
C GLN A 84 -5.74 -10.83 1.71
N GLY A 85 -6.04 -10.47 0.45
CA GLY A 85 -6.31 -11.44 -0.62
C GLY A 85 -5.10 -12.31 -0.97
N ALA A 86 -3.88 -11.77 -0.87
CA ALA A 86 -2.64 -12.52 -1.02
C ALA A 86 -2.42 -13.50 0.15
N ALA A 87 -2.58 -13.03 1.38
CA ALA A 87 -2.48 -13.86 2.59
C ALA A 87 -3.49 -15.03 2.56
N MET A 88 -4.74 -14.76 2.16
CA MET A 88 -5.77 -15.79 2.03
C MET A 88 -5.41 -16.88 1.01
N ARG A 89 -4.82 -16.51 -0.13
CA ARG A 89 -4.33 -17.49 -1.13
C ARG A 89 -3.21 -18.36 -0.60
N LEU A 90 -2.34 -17.78 0.22
CA LEU A 90 -1.28 -18.49 0.91
C LEU A 90 -1.80 -19.22 2.17
N GLY A 91 -3.07 -19.12 2.54
CA GLY A 91 -3.58 -19.74 3.77
C GLY A 91 -3.10 -19.07 5.07
N VAL A 92 -2.46 -17.91 4.96
CA VAL A 92 -1.96 -17.13 6.12
C VAL A 92 -3.13 -16.45 6.81
N GLN A 93 -3.29 -16.72 8.10
CA GLN A 93 -4.28 -16.05 8.94
C GLN A 93 -3.65 -14.83 9.62
N VAL A 94 -4.31 -13.67 9.53
CA VAL A 94 -3.97 -12.52 10.35
C VAL A 94 -5.02 -12.39 11.43
N SER A 95 -4.64 -12.72 12.67
CA SER A 95 -5.47 -12.42 13.83
C SER A 95 -5.55 -10.89 13.98
N SER A 96 -6.76 -10.37 13.76
CA SER A 96 -7.16 -8.98 14.01
C SER A 96 -6.99 -8.58 15.46
#